data_AF-L7VZF4-F1
#
_entry.id   AF-L7VZF4-F1
#
_cell.length_a   1.000
_cell.length_b   1.000
_cell.length_c   1.000
_cell.angle_alpha   90.00
_cell.angle_beta   90.00
_cell.angle_gamma   90.00
#
_symmetry.space_group_name_H-M   'P 1'
#
loop_
_entity.id
_entity.type
_entity.pdbx_description
1 polymer ?
#
loop_
_entity_poly.entity_id
_entity_poly.type
_entity_poly.pdbx_seq_one_letter_code
_entity_poly.pdbx_strand_id
1 'polypeptide(L)'
;MAVWMGATDQAALDQPSGVTGAVNVAAIETEQGTLYDSTTVQVTRQRPPAAIELYDPRPLRQVNSSSTLRLRVVDSQEFPVADGTVLALSSTLGALPTTVTTQFGLAEVTFSAGNQPGVATLRAQSANGISATAISTITLPMADRLALTTTATTLPADGQATAAVIATVLDTTGAPLANQTVQIGIEGGGDLSGSNDMGTLNGREVISGTTDGAGAFQVTFTSGSSFGQVGLRAELLQAGVPTAADRRTLMLTATNVVYLPLVQR
;
A
#
# COMPACT_ATOMS: atom_id res chain seq x y z
N MET A 1 13.41 -53.30 -44.05
CA MET A 1 13.19 -52.47 -42.84
C MET A 1 12.20 -51.37 -43.20
N ALA A 2 10.94 -51.51 -42.81
CA ALA A 2 9.93 -50.47 -43.04
C ALA A 2 9.74 -49.71 -41.72
N VAL A 3 10.05 -48.42 -41.71
CA VAL A 3 9.72 -47.54 -40.58
C VAL A 3 8.32 -47.01 -40.86
N TRP A 4 7.32 -47.53 -40.16
CA TRP A 4 5.95 -47.02 -40.25
C TRP A 4 5.82 -45.88 -39.23
N MET A 5 6.02 -44.64 -39.68
CA MET A 5 5.56 -43.48 -38.94
C MET A 5 4.08 -43.32 -39.26
N GLY A 6 3.20 -43.75 -38.35
CA GLY A 6 1.76 -43.49 -38.51
C GLY A 6 1.53 -42.01 -38.73
N ALA A 7 0.61 -41.67 -39.65
CA ALA A 7 0.22 -40.30 -39.91
C ALA A 7 -0.07 -39.61 -38.56
N THR A 8 0.60 -38.48 -38.30
CA THR A 8 0.23 -37.61 -37.18
C THR A 8 -1.24 -37.29 -37.33
N ASP A 9 -2.06 -37.88 -36.48
CA ASP A 9 -3.50 -37.72 -36.45
C ASP A 9 -3.84 -36.22 -36.42
N GLN A 10 -4.79 -35.74 -37.24
CA GLN A 10 -5.22 -34.34 -37.18
C GLN A 10 -5.69 -33.98 -35.77
N ALA A 11 -6.20 -34.95 -35.01
CA ALA A 11 -6.53 -34.80 -33.60
C ALA A 11 -5.36 -34.30 -32.74
N ALA A 12 -4.10 -34.53 -33.14
CA ALA A 12 -2.89 -34.06 -32.46
C ALA A 12 -2.56 -32.58 -32.75
N LEU A 13 -3.00 -32.02 -33.89
CA LEU A 13 -2.82 -30.61 -34.23
C LEU A 13 -3.71 -29.70 -33.37
N ASP A 14 -4.88 -30.21 -32.97
CA ASP A 14 -5.86 -29.49 -32.16
C ASP A 14 -5.65 -29.67 -30.64
N GLN A 15 -4.71 -30.49 -30.20
CA GLN A 15 -4.41 -30.66 -28.77
C GLN A 15 -3.73 -29.43 -28.17
N PRO A 16 -4.09 -29.00 -26.95
CA PRO A 16 -3.47 -27.87 -26.24
C PRO A 16 -1.94 -27.93 -26.19
N SER A 17 -1.30 -26.77 -26.03
CA SER A 17 0.15 -26.70 -25.78
C SER A 17 0.49 -27.41 -24.46
N GLY A 18 1.59 -28.15 -24.44
CA GLY A 18 2.04 -28.94 -23.27
C GLY A 18 1.53 -30.38 -23.22
N VAL A 19 0.70 -30.81 -24.17
CA VAL A 19 0.27 -32.21 -24.27
C VAL A 19 1.44 -33.10 -24.70
N THR A 20 1.64 -34.19 -23.96
CA THR A 20 2.63 -35.24 -24.25
C THR A 20 1.97 -36.42 -24.93
N GLY A 21 2.49 -36.83 -26.09
CA GLY A 21 2.09 -38.04 -26.80
C GLY A 21 3.21 -39.07 -26.83
N ALA A 22 2.84 -40.34 -26.84
CA ALA A 22 3.77 -41.44 -27.04
C ALA A 22 3.98 -41.69 -28.54
N VAL A 23 5.24 -41.69 -28.97
CA VAL A 23 5.66 -42.15 -30.29
C VAL A 23 6.30 -43.52 -30.12
N ASN A 24 5.63 -44.55 -30.61
CA ASN A 24 6.16 -45.91 -30.61
C ASN A 24 6.93 -46.14 -31.92
N VAL A 25 8.19 -46.52 -31.79
CA VAL A 25 9.02 -46.96 -32.91
C VAL A 25 9.24 -48.45 -32.75
N ALA A 26 8.77 -49.25 -33.70
CA ALA A 26 9.00 -50.69 -33.73
C ALA A 26 9.75 -51.08 -35.00
N ALA A 27 10.74 -51.96 -34.86
CA ALA A 27 11.39 -52.64 -35.96
C ALA A 27 10.97 -54.11 -35.91
N ILE A 28 10.36 -54.61 -36.97
CA ILE A 28 9.89 -55.99 -37.09
C ILE A 28 10.43 -56.58 -38.39
N GLU A 29 10.96 -57.79 -38.33
CA GLU A 29 11.34 -58.58 -39.49
C GLU A 29 10.12 -58.93 -40.35
N THR A 30 10.21 -58.69 -41.67
CA THR A 30 9.07 -58.81 -42.58
C THR A 30 8.71 -60.24 -43.00
N GLU A 31 9.64 -61.19 -42.90
CA GLU A 31 9.44 -62.55 -43.43
C GLU A 31 8.95 -63.54 -42.36
N GLN A 32 9.64 -63.60 -41.21
CA GLN A 32 9.30 -64.54 -40.12
C GLN A 32 8.80 -63.84 -38.84
N GLY A 33 9.02 -62.54 -38.69
CA GLY A 33 8.64 -61.78 -37.48
C GLY A 33 9.44 -62.14 -36.22
N THR A 34 10.55 -62.86 -36.37
CA THR A 34 11.35 -63.40 -35.25
C THR A 34 12.29 -62.38 -34.63
N LEU A 35 12.77 -61.40 -35.40
CA LEU A 35 13.47 -60.23 -34.88
C LEU A 35 12.47 -59.09 -34.73
N TYR A 36 12.18 -58.72 -33.48
CA TYR A 36 11.39 -57.54 -33.16
C TYR A 36 12.02 -56.77 -32.00
N ASP A 37 11.98 -55.45 -32.09
CA ASP A 37 12.27 -54.56 -30.97
C ASP A 37 11.35 -53.33 -31.08
N SER A 38 11.03 -52.74 -29.93
CA SER A 38 10.22 -51.53 -29.90
C SER A 38 10.65 -50.63 -28.77
N THR A 39 10.60 -49.32 -29.01
CA THR A 39 10.82 -48.29 -28.01
C THR A 39 9.72 -47.24 -28.09
N THR A 40 9.43 -46.62 -26.94
CA THR A 40 8.48 -45.52 -26.84
C THR A 40 9.23 -44.26 -26.47
N VAL A 41 9.02 -43.20 -27.24
CA VAL A 41 9.52 -41.85 -26.92
C VAL A 41 8.33 -40.97 -26.58
N GLN A 42 8.43 -40.22 -25.49
CA GLN A 42 7.44 -39.21 -25.14
C GLN A 42 7.79 -37.90 -25.84
N VAL A 43 6.83 -37.32 -26.56
CA VAL A 43 6.99 -36.05 -27.27
C VAL A 43 5.97 -35.06 -26.74
N THR A 44 6.45 -33.96 -26.16
CA THR A 44 5.61 -32.85 -25.72
C THR A 44 5.57 -31.77 -26.79
N ARG A 45 4.38 -31.42 -27.25
CA ARG A 45 4.22 -30.30 -28.18
C ARG A 45 4.18 -28.99 -27.39
N GLN A 46 5.09 -28.07 -27.69
CA GLN A 46 5.05 -26.71 -27.15
C GLN A 46 4.79 -25.71 -28.28
N ARG A 47 3.62 -25.05 -28.23
CA ARG A 47 3.34 -23.86 -29.04
C ARG A 47 3.76 -22.62 -28.27
N PRO A 48 4.50 -21.68 -28.91
CA PRO A 48 4.91 -20.46 -28.25
C PRO A 48 3.70 -19.56 -27.96
N PRO A 49 3.81 -18.65 -26.98
CA PRO A 49 2.80 -17.62 -26.75
C PRO A 49 2.49 -16.81 -28.01
N ALA A 50 1.21 -16.54 -28.26
CA ALA A 50 0.75 -15.64 -29.31
C ALA A 50 0.01 -14.42 -28.76
N ALA A 51 -0.64 -14.55 -27.60
CA ALA A 51 -1.26 -13.44 -26.90
C ALA A 51 -1.05 -13.54 -25.38
N ILE A 52 -0.94 -12.37 -24.75
CA ILE A 52 -0.90 -12.21 -23.30
C ILE A 52 -1.98 -11.18 -22.95
N GLU A 53 -2.79 -11.47 -21.94
CA GLU A 53 -3.82 -10.58 -21.43
C GLU A 53 -3.57 -10.36 -19.92
N LEU A 54 -3.60 -9.10 -19.48
CA LEU A 54 -3.41 -8.73 -18.08
C LEU A 54 -4.76 -8.26 -17.51
N TYR A 55 -5.13 -8.79 -16.36
CA TYR A 55 -6.41 -8.53 -15.69
C TYR A 55 -6.24 -8.08 -14.25
N ASP A 56 -7.28 -7.42 -13.76
CA ASP A 56 -7.43 -6.93 -12.39
C ASP A 56 -6.34 -5.96 -11.88
N PRO A 57 -5.79 -5.02 -12.68
CA PRO A 57 -4.86 -4.02 -12.15
C PRO A 57 -5.63 -3.02 -11.27
N ARG A 58 -5.75 -3.31 -9.98
CA ARG A 58 -6.45 -2.43 -9.05
C ARG A 58 -5.59 -1.21 -8.70
N PRO A 59 -6.20 -0.02 -8.51
CA PRO A 59 -5.51 1.12 -7.95
C PRO A 59 -5.04 0.80 -6.54
N LEU A 60 -3.87 1.34 -6.17
CA LEU A 60 -3.24 1.16 -4.87
C LEU A 60 -3.09 2.51 -4.16
N ARG A 61 -3.03 2.45 -2.84
CA ARG A 61 -2.52 3.57 -2.04
C ARG A 61 -1.00 3.46 -1.92
N GLN A 62 -0.31 4.57 -1.74
CA GLN A 62 1.13 4.56 -1.47
C GLN A 62 1.44 3.77 -0.19
N VAL A 63 2.57 3.05 -0.18
CA VAL A 63 3.11 2.31 0.98
C VAL A 63 2.21 1.17 1.48
N ASN A 64 2.79 -0.02 1.66
CA ASN A 64 2.11 -1.19 2.28
C ASN A 64 0.77 -1.60 1.64
N SER A 65 0.51 -1.18 0.40
CA SER A 65 -0.66 -1.58 -0.39
C SER A 65 -0.20 -2.52 -1.50
N SER A 66 -0.98 -3.56 -1.76
CA SER A 66 -0.74 -4.48 -2.87
C SER A 66 -2.05 -4.92 -3.52
N SER A 67 -1.95 -5.39 -4.76
CA SER A 67 -3.03 -6.01 -5.51
C SER A 67 -2.54 -7.22 -6.28
N THR A 68 -3.48 -8.09 -6.60
CA THR A 68 -3.24 -9.24 -7.45
C THR A 68 -3.35 -8.83 -8.91
N LEU A 69 -2.31 -9.09 -9.70
CA LEU A 69 -2.31 -9.01 -11.15
C LEU A 69 -2.43 -10.42 -11.72
N ARG A 70 -3.41 -10.64 -12.59
CA ARG A 70 -3.62 -11.93 -13.27
C ARG A 70 -3.23 -11.84 -14.73
N LEU A 71 -2.64 -12.91 -15.23
CA LEU A 71 -2.19 -13.02 -16.61
C LEU A 71 -2.83 -14.25 -17.23
N ARG A 72 -3.32 -14.10 -18.46
CA ARG A 72 -3.72 -15.21 -19.34
C ARG A 72 -2.82 -15.21 -20.55
N VAL A 73 -2.30 -16.39 -20.90
CA VAL A 73 -1.38 -16.58 -22.02
C VAL A 73 -1.89 -17.70 -22.88
N VAL A 74 -2.10 -17.39 -24.16
CA VAL A 74 -2.60 -18.34 -25.15
C VAL A 74 -1.70 -18.39 -26.37
N ASP A 75 -1.74 -19.51 -27.09
CA ASP A 75 -1.08 -19.68 -28.37
C ASP A 75 -1.93 -19.17 -29.54
N SER A 76 -1.44 -19.37 -30.77
CA SER A 76 -2.05 -18.84 -32.00
C SER A 76 -3.41 -19.47 -32.35
N GLN A 77 -3.81 -20.54 -31.68
CA GLN A 77 -5.14 -21.16 -31.85
C GLN A 77 -6.00 -20.92 -30.58
N GLU A 78 -5.65 -19.93 -29.76
CA GLU A 78 -6.34 -19.53 -28.52
C GLU A 78 -6.35 -20.57 -27.39
N PHE A 79 -5.53 -21.61 -27.49
CA PHE A 79 -5.36 -22.58 -26.40
C PHE A 79 -4.36 -22.07 -25.36
N PRO A 80 -4.52 -22.44 -24.07
CA PRO A 80 -3.54 -22.17 -23.04
C PRO A 80 -2.14 -22.65 -23.44
N VAL A 81 -1.12 -21.85 -23.12
CA VAL A 81 0.28 -22.28 -23.27
C VAL A 81 0.66 -23.33 -22.24
N ALA A 82 1.74 -24.07 -22.51
CA ALA A 82 2.24 -25.10 -21.64
C ALA A 82 2.60 -24.57 -20.24
N ASP A 83 2.44 -25.41 -19.22
CA ASP A 83 2.89 -25.13 -17.87
C ASP A 83 4.39 -24.85 -17.82
N GLY A 84 4.79 -23.91 -16.97
CA GLY A 84 6.18 -23.48 -16.86
C GLY A 84 6.61 -22.46 -17.92
N THR A 85 5.72 -21.98 -18.81
CA THR A 85 6.05 -20.89 -19.74
C THR A 85 6.43 -19.64 -18.95
N VAL A 86 7.68 -19.18 -19.11
CA VAL A 86 8.23 -18.03 -18.37
C VAL A 86 7.86 -16.71 -19.05
N LEU A 87 7.39 -15.76 -18.25
CA LEU A 87 7.18 -14.37 -18.64
C LEU A 87 8.12 -13.47 -17.84
N ALA A 88 8.76 -12.52 -18.51
CA ALA A 88 9.46 -11.40 -17.89
C ALA A 88 8.45 -10.30 -17.55
N LEU A 89 8.53 -9.76 -16.35
CA LEU A 89 7.65 -8.72 -15.84
C LEU A 89 8.43 -7.45 -15.55
N SER A 90 7.78 -6.31 -15.74
CA SER A 90 8.34 -5.01 -15.36
C SER A 90 7.24 -4.03 -15.00
N SER A 91 7.58 -3.01 -14.21
CA SER A 91 6.69 -1.90 -13.87
C SER A 91 7.45 -0.57 -13.89
N THR A 92 6.79 0.52 -14.26
CA THR A 92 7.35 1.87 -14.17
C THR A 92 7.34 2.43 -12.75
N LEU A 93 6.36 2.04 -11.92
CA LEU A 93 6.22 2.42 -10.51
C LEU A 93 5.82 1.21 -9.67
N GLY A 94 6.18 1.20 -8.39
CA GLY A 94 5.94 0.05 -7.51
C GLY A 94 6.82 -1.15 -7.87
N ALA A 95 6.42 -2.34 -7.46
CA ALA A 95 7.21 -3.56 -7.61
C ALA A 95 6.38 -4.74 -8.10
N LEU A 96 6.98 -5.50 -9.03
CA LEU A 96 6.55 -6.82 -9.48
C LEU A 96 7.74 -7.79 -9.29
N PRO A 97 7.49 -9.11 -9.16
CA PRO A 97 8.56 -10.09 -9.36
C PRO A 97 9.12 -9.94 -10.77
N THR A 98 10.39 -10.31 -10.99
CA THR A 98 11.05 -10.16 -12.30
C THR A 98 10.53 -11.14 -13.34
N THR A 99 10.08 -12.31 -12.91
CA THR A 99 9.50 -13.35 -13.77
C THR A 99 8.32 -14.05 -13.09
N VAL A 100 7.49 -14.68 -13.91
CA VAL A 100 6.43 -15.62 -13.47
C VAL A 100 6.29 -16.75 -14.49
N THR A 101 5.84 -17.92 -14.04
CA THR A 101 5.54 -19.07 -14.90
C THR A 101 4.05 -19.32 -14.97
N THR A 102 3.57 -19.78 -16.13
CA THR A 102 2.15 -20.15 -16.28
C THR A 102 1.84 -21.54 -15.72
N GLN A 103 0.62 -21.71 -15.25
CA GLN A 103 -0.04 -22.99 -14.99
C GLN A 103 -1.42 -22.94 -15.63
N PHE A 104 -1.75 -23.89 -16.49
CA PHE A 104 -2.93 -23.89 -17.36
C PHE A 104 -3.09 -22.59 -18.17
N GLY A 105 -1.97 -22.06 -18.67
CA GLY A 105 -1.92 -20.76 -19.38
C GLY A 105 -2.27 -19.54 -18.52
N LEU A 106 -2.36 -19.68 -17.21
CA LEU A 106 -2.62 -18.59 -16.28
C LEU A 106 -1.40 -18.33 -15.38
N ALA A 107 -1.21 -17.08 -14.96
CA ALA A 107 -0.24 -16.73 -13.93
C ALA A 107 -0.83 -15.65 -13.00
N GLU A 108 -0.46 -15.70 -11.73
CA GLU A 108 -0.89 -14.73 -10.73
C GLU A 108 0.34 -14.16 -10.02
N VAL A 109 0.41 -12.83 -9.91
CA VAL A 109 1.50 -12.14 -9.23
C VAL A 109 0.96 -11.02 -8.35
N THR A 110 1.70 -10.68 -7.30
CA THR A 110 1.39 -9.53 -6.46
C THR A 110 2.10 -8.29 -6.99
N PHE A 111 1.34 -7.25 -7.29
CA PHE A 111 1.84 -5.90 -7.54
C PHE A 111 1.82 -5.11 -6.23
N SER A 112 2.96 -4.55 -5.84
CA SER A 112 3.09 -3.77 -4.60
C SER A 112 3.33 -2.29 -4.91
N ALA A 113 2.61 -1.42 -4.22
CA ALA A 113 2.79 0.02 -4.36
C ALA A 113 4.15 0.47 -3.81
N GLY A 114 4.78 1.42 -4.53
CA GLY A 114 5.97 2.12 -4.06
C GLY A 114 5.63 3.39 -3.27
N ASN A 115 6.64 4.25 -3.10
CA ASN A 115 6.50 5.55 -2.43
C ASN A 115 6.19 6.71 -3.39
N GLN A 116 6.06 6.43 -4.68
CA GLN A 116 5.82 7.45 -5.69
C GLN A 116 4.36 7.33 -6.17
N PRO A 117 3.52 8.37 -5.99
CA PRO A 117 2.21 8.40 -6.60
C PRO A 117 2.33 8.60 -8.11
N GLY A 118 1.34 8.09 -8.85
CA GLY A 118 1.29 8.21 -10.29
C GLY A 118 0.70 7.00 -10.99
N VAL A 119 0.88 6.95 -12.30
CA VAL A 119 0.38 5.87 -13.15
C VAL A 119 1.49 4.83 -13.32
N ALA A 120 1.26 3.61 -12.80
CA ALA A 120 2.13 2.46 -12.97
C ALA A 120 1.74 1.70 -14.25
N THR A 121 2.67 1.59 -15.19
CA THR A 121 2.51 0.73 -16.37
C THR A 121 3.13 -0.61 -16.06
N LEU A 122 2.27 -1.62 -15.92
CA LEU A 122 2.64 -3.02 -15.69
C LEU A 122 2.82 -3.69 -17.04
N ARG A 123 3.90 -4.43 -17.23
CA ARG A 123 4.20 -5.12 -18.48
C ARG A 123 4.58 -6.57 -18.23
N ALA A 124 4.06 -7.45 -19.09
CA ALA A 124 4.52 -8.83 -19.20
C ALA A 124 5.03 -9.09 -20.63
N GLN A 125 6.10 -9.87 -20.75
CA GLN A 125 6.68 -10.24 -22.03
C GLN A 125 7.14 -11.69 -22.02
N SER A 126 6.79 -12.45 -23.05
CA SER A 126 7.28 -13.81 -23.27
C SER A 126 8.66 -13.82 -23.92
N ALA A 127 9.35 -14.96 -23.86
CA ALA A 127 10.67 -15.14 -24.48
C ALA A 127 10.68 -14.90 -26.00
N ASN A 128 9.56 -15.16 -26.70
CA ASN A 128 9.41 -14.89 -28.14
C ASN A 128 8.95 -13.46 -28.46
N GLY A 129 8.93 -12.56 -27.48
CA GLY A 129 8.74 -11.12 -27.69
C GLY A 129 7.28 -10.64 -27.65
N ILE A 130 6.29 -11.53 -27.51
CA ILE A 130 4.89 -11.11 -27.29
C ILE A 130 4.80 -10.39 -25.96
N SER A 131 4.14 -9.24 -25.92
CA SER A 131 3.99 -8.47 -24.70
C SER A 131 2.63 -7.82 -24.59
N ALA A 132 2.20 -7.61 -23.36
CA ALA A 132 1.00 -6.88 -23.03
C ALA A 132 1.24 -5.96 -21.84
N THR A 133 0.42 -4.93 -21.74
CA THR A 133 0.49 -3.93 -20.67
C THR A 133 -0.86 -3.76 -19.99
N ALA A 134 -0.79 -3.40 -18.72
CA ALA A 134 -1.91 -2.97 -17.91
C ALA A 134 -1.51 -1.72 -17.13
N ILE A 135 -2.50 -0.96 -16.67
CA ILE A 135 -2.28 0.26 -15.91
C ILE A 135 -2.89 0.12 -14.53
N SER A 136 -2.12 0.43 -13.50
CA SER A 136 -2.60 0.65 -12.14
C SER A 136 -2.22 2.07 -11.71
N THR A 137 -3.01 2.68 -10.83
CA THR A 137 -2.70 4.01 -10.28
C THR A 137 -2.29 3.88 -8.82
N ILE A 138 -1.19 4.53 -8.45
CA ILE A 138 -0.75 4.68 -7.06
C ILE A 138 -1.16 6.07 -6.60
N THR A 139 -2.02 6.12 -5.59
CA THR A 139 -2.59 7.37 -5.07
C THR A 139 -2.01 7.73 -3.72
N LEU A 140 -1.87 9.03 -3.46
CA LEU A 140 -1.60 9.51 -2.12
C LEU A 140 -2.83 9.23 -1.24
N PRO A 141 -2.64 8.75 0.00
CA PRO A 141 -3.74 8.67 0.94
C PRO A 141 -4.25 10.09 1.25
N MET A 142 -5.56 10.22 1.34
CA MET A 142 -6.23 11.48 1.66
C MET A 142 -6.55 11.51 3.15
N ALA A 143 -6.31 12.66 3.78
CA ALA A 143 -6.72 12.87 5.16
C ALA A 143 -8.24 12.83 5.27
N ASP A 144 -8.72 12.11 6.28
CA ASP A 144 -10.14 11.90 6.56
C ASP A 144 -10.51 12.47 7.93
N ARG A 145 -9.68 12.21 8.94
CA ARG A 145 -9.96 12.59 10.31
C ARG A 145 -8.77 13.30 10.97
N LEU A 146 -9.09 14.35 11.74
CA LEU A 146 -8.20 14.97 12.71
C LEU A 146 -8.66 14.60 14.12
N ALA A 147 -7.75 14.15 14.97
CA ALA A 147 -8.02 13.86 16.37
C ALA A 147 -7.08 14.69 17.26
N LEU A 148 -7.63 15.45 18.20
CA LEU A 148 -6.87 16.21 19.18
C LEU A 148 -6.90 15.50 20.54
N THR A 149 -5.74 15.31 21.14
CA THR A 149 -5.59 14.68 22.46
C THR A 149 -4.63 15.49 23.33
N THR A 150 -4.77 15.35 24.66
CA THR A 150 -3.90 16.01 25.64
C THR A 150 -3.49 15.01 26.71
N THR A 151 -2.26 15.11 27.21
CA THR A 151 -1.77 14.17 28.26
C THR A 151 -2.36 14.45 29.63
N ALA A 152 -2.90 15.64 29.85
CA ALA A 152 -3.64 16.03 31.03
C ALA A 152 -4.90 16.81 30.61
N THR A 153 -5.96 16.70 31.39
CA THR A 153 -7.19 17.49 31.23
C THR A 153 -7.33 18.57 32.31
N THR A 154 -6.48 18.52 33.34
CA THR A 154 -6.45 19.46 34.46
C THR A 154 -5.01 19.84 34.78
N LEU A 155 -4.72 21.13 34.98
CA LEU A 155 -3.40 21.64 35.39
C LEU A 155 -3.57 22.70 36.49
N PRO A 156 -2.60 22.88 37.39
CA PRO A 156 -2.57 24.07 38.24
C PRO A 156 -2.26 25.31 37.38
N ALA A 157 -2.90 26.44 37.69
CA ALA A 157 -2.61 27.74 37.09
C ALA A 157 -1.37 28.38 37.76
N ASP A 158 -0.22 27.74 37.65
CA ASP A 158 1.03 28.16 38.30
C ASP A 158 2.04 28.83 37.34
N GLY A 159 1.66 29.00 36.07
CA GLY A 159 2.55 29.54 35.04
C GLY A 159 3.62 28.55 34.53
N GLN A 160 3.67 27.31 35.04
CA GLN A 160 4.78 26.37 34.80
C GLN A 160 4.33 24.96 34.45
N ALA A 161 3.14 24.54 34.87
CA ALA A 161 2.64 23.21 34.60
C ALA A 161 2.40 23.00 33.10
N THR A 162 2.68 21.79 32.62
CA THR A 162 2.67 21.49 31.19
C THR A 162 1.82 20.27 30.86
N ALA A 163 1.27 20.26 29.65
CA ALA A 163 0.66 19.09 29.03
C ALA A 163 1.08 19.01 27.57
N ALA A 164 1.31 17.81 27.06
CA ALA A 164 1.47 17.62 25.62
C ALA A 164 0.09 17.67 24.96
N VAL A 165 -0.01 18.43 23.88
CA VAL A 165 -1.17 18.53 22.99
C VAL A 165 -0.78 17.90 21.67
N ILE A 166 -1.48 16.82 21.29
CA ILE A 166 -1.13 15.99 20.14
C ILE A 166 -2.31 15.98 19.19
N ALA A 167 -2.09 16.51 17.99
CA ALA A 167 -3.00 16.41 16.88
C ALA A 167 -2.57 15.26 15.96
N THR A 168 -3.45 14.29 15.74
CA THR A 168 -3.19 13.12 14.88
C THR A 168 -4.08 13.16 13.65
N VAL A 169 -3.48 13.05 12.46
CA VAL A 169 -4.20 12.99 11.19
C VAL A 169 -4.25 11.55 10.70
N LEU A 170 -5.46 11.09 10.38
CA LEU A 170 -5.73 9.72 9.94
C LEU A 170 -6.40 9.75 8.57
N ASP A 171 -6.14 8.72 7.75
CA ASP A 171 -6.88 8.47 6.52
C ASP A 171 -8.19 7.69 6.75
N THR A 172 -8.92 7.43 5.67
CA THR A 172 -10.21 6.70 5.68
C THR A 172 -10.12 5.28 6.23
N THR A 173 -8.91 4.70 6.31
CA THR A 173 -8.66 3.35 6.84
C THR A 173 -8.22 3.38 8.31
N GLY A 174 -8.04 4.57 8.88
CA GLY A 174 -7.50 4.78 10.22
C GLY A 174 -5.97 4.74 10.27
N ALA A 175 -5.28 4.75 9.13
CA ALA A 175 -3.82 4.81 9.09
C ALA A 175 -3.32 6.25 9.31
N PRO A 176 -2.23 6.45 10.08
CA PRO A 176 -1.68 7.78 10.31
C PRO A 176 -1.05 8.38 9.06
N LEU A 177 -1.25 9.69 8.86
CA LEU A 177 -0.72 10.43 7.72
C LEU A 177 0.33 11.43 8.13
N ALA A 178 1.54 11.21 7.64
CA ALA A 178 2.67 12.13 7.74
C ALA A 178 2.53 13.32 6.79
N ASN A 179 3.30 14.37 7.07
CA ASN A 179 3.44 15.57 6.24
C ASN A 179 2.12 16.33 6.00
N GLN A 180 1.16 16.19 6.91
CA GLN A 180 -0.10 16.93 6.87
C GLN A 180 0.06 18.22 7.66
N THR A 181 -0.32 19.35 7.07
CA THR A 181 -0.23 20.66 7.73
C THR A 181 -1.35 20.81 8.75
N VAL A 182 -0.98 21.02 10.01
CA VAL A 182 -1.91 21.21 11.13
C VAL A 182 -1.60 22.52 11.84
N GLN A 183 -2.66 23.20 12.29
CA GLN A 183 -2.58 24.38 13.14
C GLN A 183 -3.28 24.08 14.46
N ILE A 184 -2.63 24.40 15.59
CA ILE A 184 -3.19 24.28 16.93
C ILE A 184 -3.23 25.67 17.54
N GLY A 185 -4.39 26.07 18.06
CA GLY A 185 -4.61 27.35 18.71
C GLY A 185 -5.33 27.20 20.04
N ILE A 186 -5.13 28.19 20.91
CA ILE A 186 -5.90 28.35 22.15
C ILE A 186 -7.20 29.10 21.81
N GLU A 187 -8.34 28.57 22.26
CA GLU A 187 -9.64 29.23 22.16
C GLU A 187 -10.02 29.83 23.53
N GLY A 188 -10.31 31.13 23.56
CA GLY A 188 -10.65 31.83 24.79
C GLY A 188 -9.48 32.09 25.73
N GLY A 189 -8.24 31.93 25.24
CA GLY A 189 -7.04 32.39 25.94
C GLY A 189 -7.07 33.91 26.01
N GLY A 190 -7.20 34.45 27.21
CA GLY A 190 -7.00 35.89 27.41
C GLY A 190 -5.56 36.27 27.09
N ASP A 191 -5.36 37.59 26.91
CA ASP A 191 -4.10 38.25 26.63
C ASP A 191 -2.89 37.52 27.25
N LEU A 192 -1.97 37.06 26.39
CA LEU A 192 -0.71 36.37 26.74
C LEU A 192 0.18 37.15 27.72
N SER A 193 -0.19 38.40 28.04
CA SER A 193 0.50 39.31 28.96
C SER A 193 -0.43 40.02 29.96
N GLY A 194 -1.71 39.63 30.03
CA GLY A 194 -2.74 40.33 30.78
C GLY A 194 -3.32 39.58 31.98
N SER A 195 -4.42 40.10 32.53
CA SER A 195 -5.08 39.56 33.74
C SER A 195 -5.83 38.24 33.55
N ASN A 196 -5.86 37.70 32.33
CA ASN A 196 -6.54 36.44 31.95
C ASN A 196 -5.57 35.50 31.20
N ASP A 197 -4.31 35.45 31.61
CA ASP A 197 -3.32 34.51 31.08
C ASP A 197 -3.74 33.06 31.36
N MET A 198 -4.28 32.40 30.33
CA MET A 198 -4.68 30.99 30.35
C MET A 198 -3.57 30.07 29.82
N GLY A 199 -2.38 30.59 29.50
CA GLY A 199 -1.24 29.80 29.05
C GLY A 199 -0.90 29.93 27.56
N THR A 200 0.08 29.14 27.13
CA THR A 200 0.67 29.19 25.78
C THR A 200 0.91 27.80 25.19
N LEU A 201 0.96 27.70 23.87
CA LEU A 201 1.46 26.57 23.09
C LEU A 201 2.88 26.87 22.61
N ASN A 202 3.90 26.22 23.18
CA ASN A 202 5.32 26.51 22.90
C ASN A 202 5.65 28.03 22.96
N GLY A 203 5.04 28.76 23.90
CA GLY A 203 5.22 30.21 24.04
C GLY A 203 4.41 31.09 23.08
N ARG A 204 3.45 30.54 22.31
CA ARG A 204 2.54 31.29 21.42
C ARG A 204 1.08 30.86 21.62
N GLU A 205 0.14 31.69 21.20
CA GLU A 205 -1.29 31.32 21.22
C GLU A 205 -1.65 30.31 20.12
N VAL A 206 -0.96 30.40 18.97
CA VAL A 206 -1.21 29.59 17.78
C VAL A 206 0.10 29.10 17.20
N ILE A 207 0.16 27.80 16.88
CA ILE A 207 1.31 27.12 16.33
C ILE A 207 0.87 26.27 15.13
N SER A 208 1.61 26.35 14.03
CA SER A 208 1.41 25.50 12.85
C SER A 208 2.64 24.63 12.60
N GLY A 209 2.43 23.45 12.04
CA GLY A 209 3.49 22.53 11.65
C GLY A 209 2.96 21.37 10.83
N THR A 210 3.80 20.36 10.60
CA THR A 210 3.45 19.16 9.84
C THR A 210 3.48 17.92 10.72
N THR A 211 2.59 16.97 10.47
CA THR A 211 2.62 15.67 11.15
C THR A 211 3.87 14.86 10.80
N ASP A 212 4.36 14.09 11.77
CA ASP A 212 5.51 13.19 11.63
C ASP A 212 5.14 11.84 10.99
N GLY A 213 6.07 10.88 10.96
CA GLY A 213 5.84 9.53 10.42
C GLY A 213 4.75 8.72 11.14
N ALA A 214 4.37 9.10 12.36
CA ALA A 214 3.27 8.53 13.12
C ALA A 214 1.96 9.33 12.93
N GLY A 215 1.94 10.28 11.99
CA GLY A 215 0.80 11.13 11.71
C GLY A 215 0.49 12.12 12.83
N ALA A 216 1.43 12.38 13.74
CA ALA A 216 1.24 13.22 14.91
C ALA A 216 1.95 14.57 14.75
N PHE A 217 1.29 15.64 15.21
CA PHE A 217 1.86 16.95 15.42
C PHE A 217 1.70 17.31 16.90
N GLN A 218 2.83 17.41 17.62
CA GLN A 218 2.86 17.62 19.05
C GLN A 218 3.37 19.02 19.40
N VAL A 219 2.66 19.68 20.32
CA VAL A 219 3.08 20.94 20.96
C VAL A 219 2.93 20.82 22.46
N THR A 220 3.69 21.61 23.22
CA THR A 220 3.58 21.68 24.68
C THR A 220 2.69 22.86 25.04
N PHE A 221 1.60 22.57 25.73
CA PHE A 221 0.83 23.59 26.43
C PHE A 221 1.48 23.86 27.79
N THR A 222 1.74 25.12 28.10
CA THR A 222 2.17 25.58 29.43
C THR A 222 1.05 26.42 30.02
N SER A 223 0.53 26.03 31.20
CA SER A 223 -0.54 26.73 31.91
C SER A 223 -0.12 28.14 32.27
N GLY A 224 -1.06 29.08 32.18
CA GLY A 224 -0.87 30.44 32.66
C GLY A 224 -1.09 30.59 34.16
N SER A 225 -1.26 31.83 34.59
CA SER A 225 -1.53 32.21 35.99
C SER A 225 -3.02 32.34 36.35
N SER A 226 -3.91 32.26 35.36
CA SER A 226 -5.36 32.35 35.57
C SER A 226 -6.00 30.96 35.61
N PHE A 227 -6.98 30.76 36.50
CA PHE A 227 -7.74 29.52 36.61
C PHE A 227 -9.05 29.59 35.80
N GLY A 228 -9.56 28.44 35.36
CA GLY A 228 -10.76 28.35 34.54
C GLY A 228 -10.64 27.33 33.41
N GLN A 229 -11.61 27.31 32.51
CA GLN A 229 -11.57 26.46 31.32
C GLN A 229 -10.86 27.18 30.18
N VAL A 230 -9.94 26.48 29.52
CA VAL A 230 -9.26 26.94 28.31
C VAL A 230 -9.53 25.96 27.18
N GLY A 231 -9.97 26.47 26.03
CA GLY A 231 -10.18 25.68 24.82
C GLY A 231 -8.89 25.51 24.04
N LEU A 232 -8.73 24.36 23.41
CA LEU A 232 -7.70 24.07 22.43
C LEU A 232 -8.38 23.59 21.17
N ARG A 233 -8.01 24.16 20.03
CA ARG A 233 -8.53 23.78 18.72
C ARG A 233 -7.40 23.41 17.80
N ALA A 234 -7.54 22.26 17.14
CA ALA A 234 -6.69 21.87 16.04
C ALA A 234 -7.45 21.97 14.72
N GLU A 235 -6.78 22.40 13.66
CA GLU A 235 -7.27 22.47 12.30
C GLU A 235 -6.30 21.76 11.36
N LEU A 236 -6.85 20.92 10.48
CA LEU A 236 -6.14 20.34 9.35
C LEU A 236 -6.25 21.30 8.16
N LEU A 237 -5.11 21.73 7.62
CA LEU A 237 -5.03 22.69 6.53
C LEU A 237 -4.66 21.98 5.22
N GLN A 238 -5.54 22.06 4.21
CA GLN A 238 -5.21 21.65 2.85
C GLN A 238 -5.11 22.91 1.97
N ALA A 239 -3.93 23.14 1.38
CA ALA A 239 -3.63 24.36 0.62
C ALA A 239 -3.96 25.65 1.39
N GLY A 240 -3.77 25.64 2.72
CA GLY A 240 -4.04 26.78 3.61
C GLY A 240 -5.50 26.95 4.02
N VAL A 241 -6.41 26.07 3.59
CA VAL A 241 -7.83 26.10 3.96
C VAL A 241 -8.12 25.04 5.03
N PRO A 242 -8.82 25.38 6.14
CA PRO A 242 -9.25 24.40 7.13
C PRO A 242 -10.23 23.39 6.51
N THR A 243 -9.92 22.11 6.63
CA THR A 243 -10.74 21.01 6.07
C THR A 243 -11.32 20.09 7.13
N ALA A 244 -10.65 19.99 8.28
CA ALA A 244 -11.15 19.31 9.47
C ALA A 244 -10.70 20.06 10.72
N ALA A 245 -11.44 19.92 11.81
CA ALA A 245 -11.08 20.49 13.10
C ALA A 245 -11.50 19.57 14.24
N ASP A 246 -10.75 19.60 15.35
CA ASP A 246 -11.12 18.96 16.62
C ASP A 246 -10.81 19.89 17.79
N ARG A 247 -11.53 19.72 18.90
CA ARG A 247 -11.46 20.58 20.08
C ARG A 247 -11.25 19.78 21.36
N ARG A 248 -10.48 20.35 22.28
CA ARG A 248 -10.32 19.86 23.65
C ARG A 248 -10.39 21.03 24.62
N THR A 249 -10.74 20.73 25.87
CA THR A 249 -10.77 21.72 26.95
C THR A 249 -9.87 21.24 28.06
N LEU A 250 -9.07 22.15 28.60
CA LEU A 250 -8.31 21.94 29.83
C LEU A 250 -8.94 22.77 30.94
N MET A 251 -8.91 22.24 32.16
CA MET A 251 -9.27 22.98 33.36
C MET A 251 -8.01 23.41 34.10
N LEU A 252 -7.81 24.73 34.21
CA LEU A 252 -6.80 25.32 35.05
C LEU A 252 -7.38 25.55 36.45
N THR A 253 -6.68 25.04 37.46
CA THR A 253 -7.12 25.05 38.86
C THR A 253 -6.33 26.07 39.67
N ALA A 254 -6.97 26.70 40.64
CA ALA A 254 -6.30 27.65 41.52
C ALA A 254 -5.16 26.96 42.28
N THR A 255 -4.02 27.64 42.38
CA THR A 255 -2.91 27.21 43.22
C THR A 255 -3.24 27.50 44.68
N ASN A 256 -3.29 26.45 45.51
CA ASN A 256 -3.48 26.61 46.95
C ASN A 256 -2.19 27.19 47.56
N VAL A 257 -2.20 28.49 47.86
CA VAL A 257 -1.14 29.13 48.64
C VAL A 257 -1.42 28.86 50.13
N VAL A 258 -0.63 28.00 50.76
CA VAL A 258 -0.65 27.80 52.21
C VAL A 258 0.02 29.01 52.87
N TYR A 259 -0.77 29.91 53.46
CA TYR A 259 -0.24 30.94 54.34
C TYR A 259 0.19 30.32 55.67
N LEU A 260 1.49 30.24 55.91
CA LEU A 260 2.02 30.01 57.26
C LEU A 260 1.81 31.31 58.06
N PRO A 261 1.15 31.28 59.22
CA PRO A 261 1.01 32.47 60.05
C PRO A 261 2.39 32.93 60.53
N LEU A 262 2.67 34.21 60.36
CA LEU A 262 3.88 34.85 60.87
C LEU A 262 3.80 34.81 62.41
N VAL A 263 4.55 33.92 63.05
CA VAL A 263 4.71 33.95 64.51
C VAL A 263 5.66 35.11 64.82
N GLN A 264 5.11 36.27 65.15
CA GLN A 264 5.89 37.30 65.85
C GLN A 264 6.11 36.81 67.28
N ARG A 265 7.38 36.64 67.66
CA ARG A 265 7.80 36.37 69.04
C ARG A 265 7.84 37.64 69.85
#